data_AF-A0A2L2XD97-F1
#
_entry.id   AF-A0A2L2XD97-F1
#
_cell.length_a   1.000
_cell.length_b   1.000
_cell.length_c   1.000
_cell.angle_alpha   90.00
_cell.angle_beta   90.00
_cell.angle_gamma   90.00
#
_symmetry.space_group_name_H-M   'P 1'
#
loop_
_entity.id
_entity.type
_entity.pdbx_description
1 polymer ?
#
loop_
_entity_poly.entity_id
_entity_poly.type
_entity_poly.pdbx_seq_one_letter_code
_entity_poly.pdbx_strand_id
1 'polypeptide(L)' 'MKKIREQVFRVVGDIMRMSSALNTLAKEHEREGYKVERGLAGVVILKLENGEVHFVPAGSTIKQVLYAYRETA' A
#
# COMPACT_ATOMS: atom_id res chain seq x y z
N MET A 1 -9.49 10.57 7.63
CA MET A 1 -8.43 10.57 6.59
C MET A 1 -8.99 11.14 5.30
N LYS A 2 -8.15 11.79 4.48
CA LYS A 2 -8.51 12.29 3.15
C LYS A 2 -7.65 11.60 2.10
N LYS A 3 -8.25 11.00 1.07
CA LYS A 3 -7.50 10.48 -0.09
C LYS A 3 -6.91 11.65 -0.86
N ILE A 4 -5.59 11.66 -1.01
CA ILE A 4 -4.85 12.71 -1.71
C ILE A 4 -4.57 12.30 -3.16
N ARG A 5 -4.15 11.05 -3.37
CA ARG A 5 -3.76 10.55 -4.69
C ARG A 5 -4.01 9.06 -4.81
N GLU A 6 -4.29 8.62 -6.02
CA GLU A 6 -4.38 7.22 -6.41
C GLU A 6 -3.67 7.04 -7.75
N GLN A 7 -2.81 6.02 -7.86
CA GLN A 7 -2.11 5.69 -9.10
C GLN A 7 -1.82 4.19 -9.20
N VAL A 8 -1.61 3.70 -10.42
CA VAL A 8 -1.06 2.35 -10.64
C VAL A 8 0.41 2.38 -10.24
N PHE A 9 0.79 1.52 -9.30
CA PHE A 9 2.16 1.41 -8.82
C PHE A 9 2.93 0.33 -9.58
N ARG A 10 2.30 -0.84 -9.77
CA ARG A 10 2.94 -1.98 -10.43
C ARG A 10 1.90 -2.83 -11.16
N VAL A 11 2.24 -3.31 -12.35
CA VAL A 11 1.47 -4.37 -13.02
C VAL A 11 1.97 -5.72 -12.53
N VAL A 12 1.04 -6.58 -12.13
CA VAL A 12 1.28 -7.97 -11.74
C VAL A 12 0.60 -8.84 -12.80
N GLY A 13 1.36 -9.24 -13.81
CA GLY A 13 0.84 -9.96 -14.98
C GLY A 13 0.16 -11.29 -14.67
N ASP A 14 0.38 -11.86 -13.48
CA ASP A 14 -0.28 -13.06 -12.98
C ASP A 14 -0.89 -12.79 -11.59
N ILE A 15 -2.23 -12.80 -11.50
CA ILE A 15 -2.98 -12.54 -10.27
C ILE A 15 -2.65 -13.56 -9.17
N MET A 16 -2.26 -14.79 -9.51
CA MET A 16 -1.86 -15.80 -8.53
C MET A 16 -0.58 -15.39 -7.78
N ARG A 17 0.24 -14.51 -8.38
CA ARG A 17 1.44 -13.93 -7.76
C ARG A 17 1.17 -12.66 -6.96
N MET A 18 -0.07 -12.15 -6.94
CA MET A 18 -0.42 -10.89 -6.26
C MET A 18 -0.04 -10.89 -4.79
N SER A 19 -0.41 -11.94 -4.05
CA SER A 19 -0.09 -12.07 -2.63
C SER A 19 1.42 -12.10 -2.37
N SER A 20 2.17 -12.79 -3.24
CA SER A 20 3.63 -12.83 -3.16
C SER A 20 4.24 -11.45 -3.46
N ALA A 21 3.75 -10.75 -4.48
CA ALA A 21 4.20 -9.41 -4.83
C ALA A 21 3.96 -8.40 -3.69
N LEU A 22 2.78 -8.42 -3.07
CA LEU A 22 2.46 -7.60 -1.91
C LEU A 22 3.33 -7.99 -0.70
N ASN A 23 3.62 -9.27 -0.50
CA ASN A 23 4.51 -9.72 0.57
C ASN A 23 5.95 -9.25 0.39
N THR A 24 6.47 -9.31 -0.82
CA THR A 24 7.80 -8.77 -1.15
C THR A 24 7.83 -7.27 -0.87
N LEU A 25 6.82 -6.54 -1.33
CA LEU A 25 6.73 -5.09 -1.14
C LEU A 25 6.68 -4.68 0.34
N ALA A 26 5.92 -5.40 1.16
CA ALA A 26 5.89 -5.17 2.60
C ALA A 26 7.28 -5.36 3.23
N LYS A 27 7.97 -6.46 2.89
CA LYS A 27 9.32 -6.76 3.42
C LYS A 27 10.36 -5.74 2.97
N GLU A 28 10.26 -5.25 1.74
CA GLU A 28 11.13 -4.19 1.22
C GLU A 28 11.01 -2.93 2.07
N HIS A 29 9.79 -2.46 2.34
CA HIS A 29 9.59 -1.27 3.16
C HIS A 29 9.88 -1.46 4.65
N GLU A 30 9.62 -2.65 5.22
CA GLU A 30 10.06 -2.98 6.57
C GLU A 30 11.59 -2.88 6.70
N ARG A 31 12.35 -3.32 5.69
CA ARG A 31 13.82 -3.21 5.65
C ARG A 31 14.30 -1.77 5.52
N GLU A 32 13.53 -0.91 4.86
CA GLU A 32 13.78 0.53 4.80
C GLU A 32 13.44 1.26 6.11
N GLY A 33 12.89 0.55 7.09
CA GLY A 33 12.55 1.08 8.42
C GLY A 33 11.13 1.64 8.53
N TYR A 34 10.28 1.46 7.52
CA TYR A 34 8.88 1.88 7.60
C TYR A 34 8.06 0.95 8.49
N LYS A 35 7.10 1.53 9.22
CA LYS A 35 6.08 0.77 9.91
C LYS A 35 5.04 0.27 8.90
N VAL A 36 5.00 -1.04 8.72
CA VAL A 36 4.08 -1.72 7.79
C VAL A 36 2.98 -2.46 8.56
N GLU A 37 1.74 -2.28 8.13
CA GLU A 37 0.57 -3.03 8.59
C GLU A 37 -0.07 -3.79 7.42
N ARG A 38 -0.76 -4.89 7.74
CA ARG A 38 -1.49 -5.69 6.74
C ARG A 38 -2.99 -5.48 6.89
N GLY A 39 -3.62 -5.05 5.80
CA GLY A 39 -5.06 -4.92 5.69
C GLY A 39 -5.74 -6.17 5.11
N LEU A 40 -7.05 -6.06 4.90
CA LEU A 40 -7.85 -7.09 4.24
C LEU A 40 -7.31 -7.40 2.83
N ALA A 41 -7.48 -8.65 2.39
CA ALA A 41 -7.02 -9.13 1.08
C ALA A 41 -5.52 -8.90 0.79
N GLY A 42 -4.69 -8.84 1.84
CA GLY A 42 -3.23 -8.70 1.70
C GLY A 42 -2.75 -7.28 1.38
N VAL A 43 -3.64 -6.27 1.47
CA VAL A 43 -3.29 -4.85 1.35
C VAL A 43 -2.11 -4.53 2.26
N VAL A 44 -1.13 -3.78 1.74
CA VAL A 44 0.02 -3.33 2.51
C VAL A 44 -0.18 -1.86 2.86
N ILE A 45 -0.10 -1.52 4.13
CA ILE A 45 -0.33 -0.17 4.64
C ILE A 45 0.96 0.33 5.28
N LEU A 46 1.56 1.37 4.71
CA LEU A 46 2.65 2.11 5.34
C LEU A 46 2.04 3.17 6.25
N LYS A 47 2.41 3.16 7.53
CA LYS A 47 2.05 4.22 8.48
C LYS A 47 3.13 5.29 8.46
N LEU A 48 2.74 6.51 8.10
CA LEU A 48 3.57 7.71 8.15
C LEU A 48 3.06 8.64 9.26
N GLU A 49 3.85 9.65 9.62
CA GLU A 49 3.48 10.62 10.67
C GLU A 49 2.25 11.44 10.29
N ASN A 50 2.13 11.82 9.02
CA ASN A 50 1.08 12.70 8.50
C ASN A 50 0.00 11.94 7.70
N GLY A 51 0.08 10.62 7.60
CA GLY A 51 -0.85 9.86 6.79
C GLY A 51 -0.47 8.41 6.60
N GLU A 52 -1.00 7.83 5.53
CA GLU A 52 -0.84 6.42 5.20
C GLU A 52 -0.69 6.24 3.69
N VAL A 53 0.08 5.23 3.30
CA VAL A 53 0.18 4.79 1.90
C VAL A 53 -0.30 3.36 1.83
N HIS A 54 -1.36 3.13 1.04
CA HIS A 54 -1.99 1.83 0.90
C HIS A 54 -1.64 1.25 -0.47
N PHE A 55 -1.10 0.04 -0.50
CA PHE A 55 -0.91 -0.75 -1.71
C PHE A 55 -2.03 -1.78 -1.80
N VAL A 56 -2.94 -1.55 -2.74
CA VAL A 56 -4.19 -2.28 -2.88
C VAL A 56 -4.17 -3.11 -4.16
N PRO A 57 -4.46 -4.42 -4.09
CA PRO A 57 -4.63 -5.22 -5.30
C PRO A 57 -5.88 -4.77 -6.07
N ALA A 58 -5.74 -4.56 -7.38
CA ALA A 58 -6.80 -4.15 -8.29
C ALA A 58 -6.64 -4.90 -9.63
N GLY A 59 -7.26 -6.07 -9.74
CA GLY A 59 -7.10 -6.95 -10.90
C GLY A 59 -5.64 -7.40 -11.06
N SER A 60 -5.08 -7.22 -12.25
CA SER A 60 -3.66 -7.48 -12.56
C SER A 60 -2.72 -6.33 -12.20
N THR A 61 -3.13 -5.44 -11.30
CA THR A 61 -2.32 -4.30 -10.87
C THR A 61 -2.32 -4.12 -9.36
N ILE A 62 -1.28 -3.48 -8.83
CA ILE A 62 -1.24 -2.93 -7.49
C ILE A 62 -1.41 -1.42 -7.64
N LYS A 63 -2.43 -0.87 -7.00
CA LYS A 63 -2.63 0.57 -6.88
C LYS A 63 -1.96 1.06 -5.62
N GLN A 64 -1.36 2.24 -5.69
CA GLN A 64 -0.90 2.98 -4.53
C GLN A 64 -1.86 4.14 -4.27
N VAL A 65 -2.37 4.18 -3.03
CA VAL A 65 -3.32 5.20 -2.58
C VAL A 65 -2.72 5.95 -1.40
N LEU A 66 -2.61 7.27 -1.52
CA LEU A 66 -2.08 8.13 -0.48
C LEU A 66 -3.24 8.76 0.29
N TYR A 67 -3.19 8.61 1.61
CA TYR A 67 -4.11 9.24 2.54
C TYR A 67 -3.34 10.19 3.45
N ALA A 68 -3.90 11.37 3.73
CA ALA A 68 -3.45 12.19 4.85
C ALA A 68 -4.39 12.01 6.04
N TYR A 69 -3.82 12.06 7.24
CA TYR A 69 -4.60 12.32 8.44
C TYR A 69 -5.22 13.72 8.30
N ARG A 70 -6.48 13.88 8.73
CA ARG A 70 -7.04 15.24 8.80
C ARG A 70 -6.32 15.90 9.96
N GLU A 71 -5.68 17.03 9.73
CA GLU A 71 -5.35 17.93 10.83
C GLU A 71 -6.68 18.29 11.51
N THR A 72 -6.84 17.85 12.76
CA THR A 72 -7.82 18.45 13.66
C THR A 72 -7.32 19.85 13.95
N ALA A 73 -7.90 20.83 13.25
CA ALA A 73 -7.87 22.23 13.66
C ALA A 73 -8.72 22.42 14.92
#